data_AF-A0A6A4HCY6-F1
#
_entry.id   AF-A0A6A4HCY6-F1
#
_cell.length_a   1.000
_cell.length_b   1.000
_cell.length_c   1.000
_cell.angle_alpha   90.00
_cell.angle_beta   90.00
_cell.angle_gamma   90.00
#
_symmetry.space_group_name_H-M   'P 1'
#
loop_
_entity.id
_entity.type
_entity.pdbx_description
1 polymer ?
#
loop_
_entity_poly.entity_id
_entity_poly.type
_entity_poly.pdbx_seq_one_letter_code
_entity_poly.pdbx_strand_id
1 'polypeptide(L)'
;IKKYKYAVFKSFSTLEEATNRYNEAKHTGIINLLADEPQPGDIYIVIEGVKPGVYMQRGTMMASGLDWRGGLAMVTTGTASQANAML
;
A
#
# COMPACT_ATOMS: atom_id res chain seq x y z
N ILE A 1 -18.65 -8.32 1.22
CA ILE A 1 -18.14 -9.70 1.45
C ILE A 1 -17.17 -9.66 2.64
N LYS A 2 -17.50 -10.34 3.75
CA LYS A 2 -16.74 -10.37 5.02
C LYS A 2 -15.81 -11.60 5.10
N LYS A 3 -14.66 -11.61 4.41
CA LYS A 3 -13.61 -12.67 4.57
C LYS A 3 -12.17 -12.19 4.26
N TYR A 4 -11.83 -10.92 4.54
CA TYR A 4 -10.48 -10.37 4.28
C TYR A 4 -9.36 -11.04 5.09
N LYS A 5 -9.67 -11.61 6.27
CA LYS A 5 -8.67 -12.09 7.25
C LYS A 5 -7.74 -13.20 6.72
N TYR A 6 -8.16 -13.98 5.72
CA TYR A 6 -7.38 -15.09 5.17
C TYR A 6 -7.18 -14.99 3.65
N ALA A 7 -7.44 -13.81 3.07
CA ALA A 7 -7.26 -13.63 1.64
C ALA A 7 -5.76 -13.58 1.32
N VAL A 8 -5.31 -14.46 0.42
CA VAL A 8 -3.99 -14.32 -0.21
C VAL A 8 -4.12 -13.21 -1.25
N PHE A 9 -3.45 -12.08 -1.01
CA PHE A 9 -3.48 -10.95 -1.93
C PHE A 9 -2.39 -11.03 -3.01
N LYS A 10 -1.30 -11.74 -2.73
CA LYS A 10 -0.17 -11.95 -3.65
C LYS A 10 0.57 -13.24 -3.31
N SER A 11 0.95 -13.98 -4.35
CA SER A 11 1.95 -15.03 -4.30
C SER A 11 3.16 -14.61 -5.14
N PHE A 12 4.34 -15.09 -4.76
CA PHE A 12 5.59 -14.90 -5.51
C PHE A 12 6.06 -16.24 -6.06
N SER A 13 6.70 -16.22 -7.23
CA SER A 13 7.12 -17.46 -7.89
C SER A 13 8.33 -18.09 -7.21
N THR A 14 9.13 -17.29 -6.50
CA THR A 14 10.32 -17.76 -5.77
C THR A 14 10.42 -17.12 -4.39
N LEU A 15 11.13 -17.78 -3.47
CA LEU A 15 11.45 -17.22 -2.16
C LEU A 15 12.30 -15.96 -2.28
N GLU A 16 13.27 -15.96 -3.20
CA GLU A 16 14.15 -14.82 -3.45
C GLU A 16 13.36 -13.57 -3.85
N GLU A 17 12.39 -13.70 -4.76
CA GLU A 17 11.51 -12.60 -5.14
C GLU A 17 10.74 -12.08 -3.92
N ALA A 18 10.11 -12.98 -3.15
CA ALA A 18 9.37 -12.59 -1.95
C ALA A 18 10.25 -11.84 -0.93
N THR A 19 11.46 -12.34 -0.69
CA THR A 19 12.44 -11.72 0.21
C THR A 19 12.86 -10.34 -0.28
N ASN A 20 13.13 -10.19 -1.58
CA ASN A 20 13.52 -8.90 -2.16
C ASN A 20 12.41 -7.86 -2.04
N ARG A 21 11.16 -8.23 -2.34
CA ARG A 21 10.00 -7.33 -2.18
C ARG A 21 9.77 -6.93 -0.73
N TYR A 22 9.85 -7.89 0.19
CA TYR A 22 9.73 -7.63 1.61
C TYR A 22 10.81 -6.69 2.13
N ASN A 23 12.07 -6.91 1.74
CA ASN A 23 13.19 -6.06 2.15
C ASN A 23 13.04 -4.64 1.60
N GLU A 24 12.60 -4.48 0.35
CA GLU A 24 12.31 -3.17 -0.24
C GLU A 24 11.22 -2.45 0.56
N ALA A 25 10.08 -3.11 0.81
CA ALA A 25 8.97 -2.54 1.59
C ALA A 25 9.37 -2.21 3.03
N LYS A 26 10.24 -3.02 3.65
CA LYS A 26 10.76 -2.77 4.98
C LYS A 26 11.71 -1.56 4.99
N HIS A 27 12.59 -1.47 4.00
CA HIS A 27 13.57 -0.40 3.89
C HIS A 27 12.92 0.97 3.66
N THR A 28 11.90 1.04 2.81
CA THR A 28 11.19 2.31 2.53
C THR A 28 10.09 2.64 3.54
N GLY A 29 9.91 1.81 4.58
CA GLY A 29 8.96 2.06 5.66
C GLY A 29 7.49 1.70 5.37
N ILE A 30 7.18 1.10 4.21
CA ILE A 30 5.83 0.65 3.87
C ILE A 30 5.31 -0.36 4.90
N ILE A 31 6.17 -1.25 5.42
CA ILE A 31 5.76 -2.20 6.46
C ILE A 31 5.26 -1.48 7.72
N ASN A 32 5.86 -0.34 8.09
CA ASN A 32 5.42 0.44 9.25
C ASN A 32 4.06 1.09 8.97
N LEU A 33 3.85 1.63 7.77
CA LEU A 33 2.55 2.16 7.34
C LEU A 33 1.45 1.09 7.37
N LEU A 34 1.78 -0.16 7.05
CA LEU A 34 0.84 -1.29 7.07
C LEU A 34 0.59 -1.88 8.46
N ALA A 35 1.42 -1.54 9.46
CA ALA A 35 1.30 -2.07 10.81
C ALA A 35 0.03 -1.56 11.51
N ASP A 36 -0.41 -0.35 11.16
CA ASP A 36 -1.64 0.24 11.70
C ASP A 36 -2.89 -0.39 11.05
N GLU A 37 -3.95 -0.54 11.85
CA GLU A 37 -5.24 -1.02 11.33
C GLU A 37 -5.93 0.06 10.49
N PRO A 38 -6.42 -0.26 9.27
CA PRO A 38 -7.13 0.70 8.43
C PRO A 38 -8.34 1.27 9.14
N GLN A 39 -8.47 2.60 9.17
CA GLN A 39 -9.63 3.28 9.71
C GLN A 39 -10.63 3.66 8.61
N PRO A 40 -11.93 3.75 8.95
CA PRO A 40 -12.91 4.33 8.03
C PRO A 40 -12.52 5.76 7.66
N GLY A 41 -12.41 6.04 6.35
CA GLY A 41 -12.02 7.36 5.85
C GLY A 41 -10.52 7.53 5.58
N ASP A 42 -9.72 6.49 5.80
CA ASP A 42 -8.33 6.46 5.35
C ASP A 42 -8.23 6.61 3.83
N ILE A 43 -7.31 7.48 3.43
CA ILE A 43 -6.91 7.67 2.05
C ILE A 43 -5.40 7.46 1.98
N TYR A 44 -4.97 6.60 1.07
CA TYR A 44 -3.57 6.28 0.87
C TYR A 44 -3.06 7.02 -0.36
N ILE A 45 -1.93 7.70 -0.22
CA ILE A 45 -1.30 8.46 -1.29
C ILE A 45 0.04 7.81 -1.58
N VAL A 46 0.24 7.36 -2.82
CA VAL A 46 1.54 6.88 -3.30
C VAL A 46 2.20 8.03 -4.04
N ILE A 47 3.31 8.51 -3.49
CA ILE A 47 4.14 9.56 -4.08
C ILE A 47 5.15 8.91 -5.03
N GLU A 48 5.79 7.84 -4.58
CA GLU A 48 6.74 7.06 -5.38
C GLU A 48 6.38 5.57 -5.32
N GLY A 49 6.24 4.96 -6.49
CA GLY A 49 5.85 3.56 -6.63
C GLY A 49 5.72 3.17 -8.10
N VAL A 50 5.09 2.03 -8.36
CA VAL A 50 4.77 1.60 -9.73
C VAL A 50 3.73 2.52 -10.36
N LYS A 51 2.76 2.98 -9.56
CA LYS A 51 1.73 3.92 -9.99
C LYS A 51 1.44 4.94 -8.89
N PRO A 52 2.11 6.10 -8.90
CA PRO A 52 1.75 7.21 -8.02
C PRO A 52 0.28 7.60 -8.18
N GLY A 53 -0.34 8.03 -7.08
CA GLY A 53 -1.76 8.35 -7.08
C GLY A 53 -2.45 8.20 -5.71
N VAL A 54 -3.74 8.50 -5.70
CA VAL A 54 -4.61 8.40 -4.53
C VAL A 54 -5.42 7.11 -4.58
N TYR A 55 -5.48 6.41 -3.44
CA TYR A 55 -6.12 5.11 -3.28
C TYR A 55 -7.03 5.11 -2.06
N MET A 56 -8.29 4.68 -2.24
CA MET A 56 -9.29 4.61 -1.16
C MET A 56 -9.20 3.34 -0.32
N GLN A 57 -8.41 2.37 -0.75
CA GLN A 57 -8.30 1.07 -0.11
C GLN A 57 -6.84 0.67 -0.03
N ARG A 58 -6.39 0.27 1.17
CA ARG A 58 -5.03 -0.18 1.44
C ARG A 58 -4.56 -1.28 0.49
N GLY A 59 -5.46 -2.23 0.20
CA GLY A 59 -5.16 -3.33 -0.73
C GLY A 59 -4.91 -2.86 -2.16
N THR A 60 -5.67 -1.88 -2.66
CA THR A 60 -5.46 -1.31 -4.00
C THR A 60 -4.17 -0.48 -4.07
N MET A 61 -3.86 0.27 -3.00
CA MET A 61 -2.58 0.96 -2.89
C MET A 61 -1.41 -0.03 -2.98
N MET A 62 -1.45 -1.12 -2.20
CA MET A 62 -0.41 -2.14 -2.23
C MET A 62 -0.32 -2.86 -3.58
N ALA A 63 -1.46 -3.23 -4.17
CA ALA A 63 -1.48 -4.01 -5.41
C ALA A 63 -1.15 -3.19 -6.65
N SER A 64 -1.74 -2.01 -6.80
CA SER A 64 -1.63 -1.20 -8.02
C SER A 64 -0.62 -0.07 -7.89
N GLY A 65 -0.54 0.56 -6.71
CA GLY A 65 0.36 1.68 -6.47
C GLY A 65 1.80 1.23 -6.23
N LEU A 66 1.97 0.21 -5.40
CA LEU A 66 3.29 -0.30 -5.01
C LEU A 66 3.64 -1.66 -5.60
N ASP A 67 2.71 -2.41 -6.20
CA ASP A 67 2.94 -3.81 -6.62
C ASP A 67 3.65 -4.66 -5.55
N TRP A 68 3.19 -4.53 -4.30
CA TRP A 68 3.69 -5.28 -3.15
C TRP A 68 5.18 -5.07 -2.83
N ARG A 69 5.78 -3.98 -3.29
CA ARG A 69 7.17 -3.61 -3.06
C ARG A 69 7.27 -2.35 -2.19
N GLY A 70 8.48 -1.83 -2.01
CA GLY A 70 8.69 -0.52 -1.40
C GLY A 70 8.29 0.66 -2.28
N GLY A 71 8.56 1.85 -1.76
CA GLY A 71 8.15 3.13 -2.31
C GLY A 71 7.85 4.13 -1.21
N LEU A 72 7.37 5.31 -1.60
CA LEU A 72 6.97 6.37 -0.70
C LEU A 72 5.45 6.50 -0.74
N ALA A 73 4.81 6.20 0.40
CA ALA A 73 3.38 6.34 0.57
C ALA A 73 3.06 6.95 1.94
N MET A 74 1.92 7.63 2.02
CA MET A 74 1.39 8.18 3.26
C MET A 74 -0.10 7.91 3.38
N VAL A 75 -0.61 7.98 4.60
CA VAL A 75 -2.03 7.88 4.92
C VAL A 75 -2.52 9.22 5.43
N THR A 76 -3.70 9.63 4.98
CA THR A 76 -4.41 10.80 5.47
C THR A 76 -5.88 10.47 5.65
N THR A 77 -6.62 11.33 6.34
CA THR A 77 -8.08 11.21 6.46
C THR A 77 -8.73 12.39 5.76
N GLY A 78 -9.89 12.17 5.12
CA GLY A 78 -10.62 13.25 4.45
C GLY A 78 -11.22 12.81 3.11
N THR A 79 -11.10 13.66 2.10
CA THR A 79 -11.67 13.43 0.76
C THR A 79 -10.60 13.15 -0.31
N ALA A 80 -11.00 12.44 -1.37
CA ALA A 80 -10.16 12.19 -2.54
C ALA A 80 -9.55 13.47 -3.11
N SER A 81 -10.36 14.53 -3.19
CA SER A 81 -9.96 15.80 -3.77
C SER A 81 -8.86 16.48 -2.94
N GLN A 82 -8.93 16.40 -1.61
CA GLN A 82 -7.89 16.91 -0.73
C GLN A 82 -6.59 16.12 -0.89
N ALA A 83 -6.68 14.79 -0.96
CA ALA A 83 -5.52 13.93 -1.16
C ALA A 83 -4.85 14.16 -2.53
N ASN A 84 -5.63 14.38 -3.59
CA ASN A 84 -5.08 14.69 -4.92
C ASN A 84 -4.32 16.00 -4.96
N ALA A 85 -4.66 16.98 -4.11
CA ALA A 85 -3.94 18.25 -4.01
C ALA A 85 -2.57 18.13 -3.30
N MET A 86 -2.26 16.96 -2.73
CA MET A 86 -1.00 16.66 -2.05
C MET A 86 -0.01 15.87 -2.92
N LEU A 87 -0.40 15.50 -4.14
CA LEU A 87 0.47 14.92 -5.18
C LEU A 87 1.10 16.02 -6.03
#